data_AF-A0A220VI60-F1
#
_entry.id   AF-A0A220VI60-F1
#
_cell.length_a   1.000
_cell.length_b   1.000
_cell.length_c   1.000
_cell.angle_alpha   90.00
_cell.angle_beta   90.00
_cell.angle_gamma   90.00
#
_symmetry.space_group_name_H-M   'P 1'
#
loop_
_entity.id
_entity.type
_entity.pdbx_description
1 polymer ?
#
loop_
_entity_poly.entity_id
_entity_poly.type
_entity_poly.pdbx_seq_one_letter_code
_entity_poly.pdbx_strand_id
1 'polypeptide(L)'
;MIFEISTSFPFFLVNIACGLIKIKTKDFILGTFFGIIPGTFVYVWVGSGIGFTFMKGSDINYKIIFEPQILFPLLALSILALIPIVYKKIKASK
;
A
#
# COMPACT_ATOMS: atom_id res chain seq x y z
N MET A 1 7.06 7.83 28.96
CA MET A 1 7.02 6.51 28.32
C MET A 1 5.56 6.14 28.06
N ILE A 2 4.89 6.80 27.09
CA ILE A 2 3.44 6.58 26.82
C ILE A 2 3.15 6.47 25.30
N PHE A 3 4.17 6.50 24.43
CA PHE A 3 3.98 6.45 22.97
C PHE A 3 4.09 5.02 22.38
N GLU A 4 3.49 4.03 23.04
CA GLU A 4 3.30 2.69 22.46
C GLU A 4 1.93 2.52 21.76
N ILE A 5 1.24 3.63 21.48
CA ILE A 5 0.03 3.65 20.62
C ILE A 5 0.42 3.53 19.12
N SER A 6 1.67 3.18 18.82
CA SER A 6 2.18 2.94 17.47
C SER A 6 1.66 1.63 16.84
N THR A 7 0.80 0.89 17.54
CA THR A 7 0.06 -0.25 16.99
C THR A 7 -1.40 0.15 16.77
N SER A 8 -1.82 0.29 15.52
CA SER A 8 -3.22 0.10 15.11
C SER A 8 -4.26 1.13 15.57
N PHE A 9 -4.15 2.42 15.18
CA PHE A 9 -5.40 3.12 14.89
C PHE A 9 -6.01 2.43 13.66
N PRO A 10 -7.17 1.75 13.78
CA PRO A 10 -7.68 1.01 12.65
C PRO A 10 -7.98 2.01 11.55
N PHE A 11 -7.60 1.67 10.32
CA PHE A 11 -7.80 2.52 9.16
C PHE A 11 -9.26 3.00 9.04
N PHE A 12 -10.21 2.14 9.43
CA PHE A 12 -11.63 2.47 9.60
C PHE A 12 -11.90 3.67 10.54
N LEU A 13 -11.20 3.78 11.67
CA LEU A 13 -11.35 4.90 12.61
C LEU A 13 -10.89 6.21 11.99
N VAL A 14 -9.77 6.19 11.25
CA VAL A 14 -9.26 7.36 10.53
C VAL A 14 -10.27 7.79 9.47
N ASN A 15 -10.86 6.82 8.77
CA ASN A 15 -11.87 7.07 7.76
C ASN A 15 -13.16 7.70 8.35
N ILE A 16 -13.63 7.20 9.51
CA ILE A 16 -14.73 7.79 10.27
C ILE A 16 -14.37 9.20 10.75
N ALA A 17 -13.19 9.38 11.34
CA ALA A 17 -12.76 10.70 11.81
C ALA A 17 -12.71 11.71 10.66
N CYS A 18 -12.18 11.33 9.50
CA CYS A 18 -12.25 12.14 8.29
C CYS A 18 -13.70 12.46 7.87
N GLY A 19 -14.62 11.50 7.96
CA GLY A 19 -16.04 11.74 7.67
C GLY A 19 -16.76 12.64 8.69
N LEU A 20 -16.31 12.67 9.95
CA LEU A 20 -16.89 13.47 11.03
C LEU A 20 -16.35 14.91 11.07
N ILE A 21 -15.13 15.14 10.59
CA ILE A 21 -14.56 16.48 10.47
C ILE A 21 -15.14 17.16 9.22
N LYS A 22 -15.41 18.47 9.24
CA LYS A 22 -15.82 19.27 8.06
C LYS A 22 -14.66 19.45 7.04
N ILE A 23 -14.05 18.36 6.60
CA ILE A 23 -13.16 18.39 5.44
C ILE A 23 -13.98 18.47 4.16
N LYS A 24 -13.47 19.17 3.15
CA LYS A 24 -14.15 19.25 1.86
C LYS A 24 -14.12 17.86 1.24
N THR A 25 -15.25 17.41 0.69
CA THR A 25 -15.36 16.09 0.03
C THR A 25 -14.27 15.88 -1.03
N LYS A 26 -13.85 16.97 -1.69
CA LYS A 26 -12.74 16.97 -2.66
C LYS A 26 -11.40 16.54 -2.02
N ASP A 27 -11.07 17.05 -0.85
CA ASP A 27 -9.81 16.74 -0.16
C ASP A 27 -9.79 15.28 0.30
N PHE A 28 -10.94 14.77 0.77
CA PHE A 28 -11.11 13.37 1.13
C PHE A 28 -10.97 12.42 -0.08
N ILE A 29 -11.61 12.75 -1.20
CA ILE A 29 -11.50 11.97 -2.44
C ILE A 29 -10.06 11.98 -2.95
N LEU A 30 -9.39 13.14 -2.98
CA LEU A 30 -8.00 13.23 -3.43
C LEU A 30 -7.05 12.44 -2.54
N GLY A 31 -7.20 12.53 -1.21
CA GLY A 31 -6.40 11.75 -0.26
C GLY A 31 -6.59 10.24 -0.45
N THR A 32 -7.83 9.80 -0.66
CA THR A 32 -8.14 8.39 -0.91
C THR A 32 -7.62 7.91 -2.26
N PHE A 33 -7.81 8.73 -3.31
CA PHE A 33 -7.44 8.39 -4.67
C PHE A 33 -5.92 8.30 -4.86
N PHE A 34 -5.17 9.24 -4.30
CA PHE A 34 -3.71 9.26 -4.46
C PHE A 34 -2.96 8.48 -3.37
N GLY A 35 -3.59 8.24 -2.21
CA GLY A 35 -2.96 7.50 -1.11
C GLY A 35 -3.39 6.03 -1.04
N ILE A 36 -4.69 5.82 -0.85
CA ILE A 36 -5.24 4.51 -0.45
C ILE A 36 -5.39 3.56 -1.66
N ILE A 37 -5.92 4.06 -2.77
CA ILE A 37 -6.14 3.25 -3.99
C ILE A 37 -4.85 2.62 -4.53
N PRO A 38 -3.75 3.36 -4.78
CA PRO A 38 -2.54 2.76 -5.34
C PRO A 38 -1.92 1.73 -4.39
N GLY A 39 -1.96 1.97 -3.07
CA GLY A 39 -1.53 0.98 -2.07
C GLY A 39 -2.37 -0.29 -2.07
N THR A 40 -3.69 -0.15 -2.14
CA THR A 40 -4.61 -1.29 -2.18
C THR A 40 -4.43 -2.12 -3.45
N PHE A 41 -4.23 -1.46 -4.60
CA PHE A 41 -4.01 -2.15 -5.87
C PHE A 41 -2.78 -3.06 -5.82
N VAL A 42 -1.66 -2.55 -5.30
CA VAL A 42 -0.43 -3.32 -5.13
C VAL A 42 -0.62 -4.46 -4.12
N TYR A 43 -1.28 -4.20 -3.00
CA TYR A 43 -1.57 -5.22 -1.98
C TYR A 43 -2.38 -6.40 -2.53
N VAL A 44 -3.47 -6.11 -3.25
CA VAL A 44 -4.32 -7.14 -3.87
C VAL A 44 -3.55 -7.90 -4.95
N TRP A 45 -2.71 -7.21 -5.73
CA TRP A 45 -1.92 -7.84 -6.77
C TRP A 45 -0.90 -8.84 -6.21
N VAL A 46 -0.21 -8.49 -5.11
CA VAL A 46 0.70 -9.39 -4.38
C VAL A 46 -0.07 -10.60 -3.85
N GLY A 47 -1.20 -10.39 -3.19
CA GLY A 47 -2.04 -11.49 -2.68
C GLY A 47 -2.51 -12.44 -3.77
N SER A 48 -2.92 -11.91 -4.93
CA SER A 48 -3.32 -12.69 -6.10
C SER A 48 -2.16 -13.51 -6.69
N GLY A 49 -0.96 -12.92 -6.79
CA GLY A 49 0.24 -13.61 -7.26
C GLY A 49 0.62 -14.78 -6.34
N ILE A 50 0.57 -14.56 -5.03
CA ILE A 50 0.81 -15.60 -4.02
C ILE A 50 -0.25 -16.70 -4.12
N GLY A 51 -1.54 -16.35 -4.17
CA GLY A 51 -2.63 -17.31 -4.30
C GLY A 51 -2.52 -18.20 -5.54
N PHE A 52 -2.13 -17.63 -6.68
CA PHE A 52 -1.91 -18.38 -7.91
C PHE A 52 -0.76 -19.41 -7.78
N THR A 53 0.30 -19.07 -7.04
CA THR A 53 1.43 -19.99 -6.81
C THR A 53 1.08 -21.13 -5.85
N PHE A 54 0.25 -20.87 -4.83
CA PHE A 54 -0.30 -21.91 -3.96
C PHE A 54 -1.22 -22.88 -4.72
N MET A 55 -2.06 -22.37 -5.64
CA MET A 55 -2.96 -23.21 -6.45
C MET A 55 -2.23 -24.11 -7.45
N LYS A 56 -1.03 -23.73 -7.90
CA LYS A 56 -0.19 -24.56 -8.78
C LYS A 56 0.48 -25.74 -8.07
N GLY A 57 0.41 -25.82 -6.72
CA GLY A 57 1.07 -26.88 -5.96
C GLY A 57 2.60 -26.83 -6.01
N SER A 58 3.17 -25.70 -6.45
CA SER A 58 4.61 -25.51 -6.52
C SER A 58 5.18 -25.42 -5.10
N ASP A 59 6.17 -26.24 -4.76
CA ASP A 59 6.98 -26.05 -3.55
C ASP A 59 7.44 -24.59 -3.48
N ILE A 60 7.29 -23.96 -2.31
CA ILE A 60 7.68 -22.57 -2.08
C ILE A 60 9.21 -22.47 -2.21
N ASN A 61 9.68 -22.36 -3.44
CA ASN A 61 11.09 -22.32 -3.81
C ASN A 61 11.43 -20.89 -4.24
N TYR A 62 12.70 -20.50 -4.10
CA TYR A 62 13.16 -19.13 -4.40
C TYR A 62 12.90 -18.70 -5.86
N LYS A 63 12.70 -19.67 -6.77
CA LYS A 63 12.35 -19.43 -8.18
C LYS A 63 10.98 -18.78 -8.37
N ILE A 64 10.05 -18.92 -7.43
CA ILE A 64 8.70 -18.33 -7.52
C ILE A 64 8.75 -16.80 -7.53
N ILE A 65 9.76 -16.21 -6.87
CA ILE A 65 9.97 -14.76 -6.83
C ILE A 65 10.30 -14.20 -8.23
N PHE A 66 10.85 -15.04 -9.11
CA PHE A 66 11.15 -14.69 -10.50
C PHE A 66 9.99 -14.97 -11.46
N GLU A 67 8.88 -15.57 -11.02
CA GLU A 67 7.70 -15.68 -11.88
C GLU A 67 7.11 -14.29 -12.13
N PRO A 68 6.71 -13.97 -13.38
CA PRO A 68 6.16 -12.66 -13.72
C PRO A 68 5.00 -12.25 -12.80
N GLN A 69 4.21 -13.23 -12.35
CA GLN A 69 3.04 -13.04 -11.50
C GLN A 69 3.37 -12.54 -10.09
N ILE A 70 4.60 -12.76 -9.60
CA ILE A 70 5.07 -12.26 -8.29
C ILE A 70 6.09 -11.13 -8.47
N LEU A 71 6.92 -11.20 -9.51
CA LEU A 71 7.93 -10.18 -9.82
C LEU A 71 7.31 -8.80 -10.09
N PHE A 72 6.24 -8.74 -10.89
CA PHE A 72 5.56 -7.47 -11.18
C PHE A 72 4.95 -6.82 -9.92
N PRO A 73 4.20 -7.53 -9.06
CA PRO A 73 3.74 -6.97 -7.78
C PRO A 73 4.88 -6.53 -6.86
N LEU A 74 6.00 -7.27 -6.82
CA LEU A 74 7.14 -6.93 -5.97
C LEU A 74 7.88 -5.68 -6.46
N LEU A 75 8.04 -5.53 -7.77
CA LEU A 75 8.54 -4.29 -8.40
C LEU A 75 7.57 -3.14 -8.16
N ALA A 76 6.26 -3.37 -8.28
CA ALA A 76 5.24 -2.37 -8.00
C ALA A 76 5.26 -1.92 -6.53
N LEU A 77 5.42 -2.84 -5.58
CA LEU A 77 5.65 -2.54 -4.16
C LEU A 77 6.89 -1.68 -3.96
N SER A 78 7.99 -2.05 -4.61
CA SER A 78 9.27 -1.34 -4.49
C SER A 78 9.15 0.10 -5.01
N ILE A 79 8.51 0.28 -6.17
CA ILE A 79 8.24 1.60 -6.75
C ILE A 79 7.29 2.39 -5.84
N LEU A 80 6.19 1.78 -5.39
CA LEU A 80 5.21 2.43 -4.52
C LEU A 80 5.84 2.88 -3.19
N ALA A 81 6.73 2.09 -2.61
CA ALA A 81 7.47 2.45 -1.39
C ALA A 81 8.46 3.61 -1.63
N LEU A 82 8.97 3.75 -2.86
CA LEU A 82 9.86 4.85 -3.25
C LEU A 82 9.10 6.16 -3.54
N ILE A 83 7.82 6.11 -3.96
CA ILE A 83 6.99 7.30 -4.23
C ILE A 83 7.00 8.32 -3.08
N PRO A 84 6.71 7.96 -1.81
CA PRO A 84 6.70 8.93 -0.72
C PRO A 84 8.10 9.49 -0.44
N ILE A 85 9.16 8.68 -0.63
CA ILE A 85 10.55 9.10 -0.44
C ILE A 85 10.93 10.15 -1.49
N VAL A 86 10.64 9.87 -2.77
CA VAL A 86 10.90 10.78 -3.89
C VAL A 86 10.08 12.06 -3.74
N TYR A 87 8.79 11.95 -3.40
CA TYR A 87 7.92 13.10 -3.18
C TYR A 87 8.45 14.00 -2.05
N LYS A 88 8.86 13.41 -0.93
CA LYS A 88 9.43 14.15 0.21
C LYS A 88 10.77 14.79 -0.16
N LYS A 89 11.60 14.12 -0.96
CA LYS A 89 12.89 14.65 -1.43
C LYS A 89 12.73 15.85 -2.38
N ILE A 90 11.75 15.80 -3.28
CA ILE A 90 11.43 16.93 -4.19
C ILE A 90 10.86 18.12 -3.41
N LYS A 91 9.99 17.86 -2.41
CA LYS A 91 9.41 18.94 -1.58
C LYS A 91 10.42 19.56 -0.62
N ALA A 92 11.42 18.80 -0.14
CA ALA A 92 12.48 19.30 0.74
C ALA A 92 13.59 20.08 0.01
N SER A 93 13.66 19.96 -1.32
CA SER A 93 14.62 20.72 -2.15
C SER A 93 14.11 22.11 -2.54
N LYS A 94 12.95 22.52 -2.03
CA LYS A 94 12.28 23.80 -2.31
C LYS A 94 12.04 24.53 -1.00
#